data_AF-A0A931W403-F1
#
_entry.id   AF-A0A931W403-F1
#
_cell.length_a   1.000
_cell.length_b   1.000
_cell.length_c   1.000
_cell.angle_alpha   90.00
_cell.angle_beta   90.00
_cell.angle_gamma   90.00
#
_symmetry.space_group_name_H-M   'P 1'
#
loop_
_entity.id
_entity.type
_entity.pdbx_description
1 polymer ?
#
loop_
_entity_poly.entity_id
_entity_poly.type
_entity_poly.pdbx_seq_one_letter_code
_entity_poly.pdbx_strand_id
1 'polypeptide(L)'
;MRKKESLGALIGFLALSVALLLSPSHAAQSKPMTIAELTLYKGTDREKILLEGAKKEGQVVFYTSNTWVAGPVSQEFEKKYPFVKTNVWRSDSKALLKRLTEEVTAGRTIADVVETSPEYMTLMLRDKMLQEHVSPELSAYDDEAKVKGKTGVYAWTNREIYISLGFNSKLIPPAEAPKSIKDYLDPKWKGKMSIAGTTTGIQWVGAMIDTMGREFLEKLAAQDINVQNISGAA
;
A
#
# COMPACT_ATOMS: atom_id res chain seq x y z
N MET A 1 -44.74 6.94 97.06
CA MET A 1 -43.74 8.01 96.76
C MET A 1 -44.28 8.91 95.64
N ARG A 2 -43.70 10.12 95.51
CA ARG A 2 -44.05 11.27 94.63
C ARG A 2 -44.69 10.92 93.27
N LYS A 3 -45.82 11.52 92.84
CA LYS A 3 -46.12 12.91 92.38
C LYS A 3 -45.64 13.23 90.93
N LYS A 4 -46.60 13.62 90.07
CA LYS A 4 -46.60 14.74 89.06
C LYS A 4 -45.52 14.71 87.92
N GLU A 5 -45.65 15.33 86.73
CA GLU A 5 -46.63 16.26 86.10
C GLU A 5 -47.04 15.83 84.65
N SER A 6 -47.78 16.70 83.92
CA SER A 6 -48.16 16.65 82.49
C SER A 6 -47.28 17.55 81.60
N LEU A 7 -47.10 17.23 80.32
CA LEU A 7 -46.93 18.09 79.12
C LEU A 7 -46.56 17.17 77.93
N GLY A 8 -46.67 17.52 76.64
CA GLY A 8 -47.12 18.74 75.96
C GLY A 8 -47.17 18.47 74.44
N ALA A 9 -47.75 19.39 73.65
CA ALA A 9 -47.86 19.23 72.19
C ALA A 9 -46.50 19.40 71.49
N LEU A 10 -46.30 18.74 70.34
CA LEU A 10 -45.18 19.00 69.44
C LEU A 10 -45.65 19.28 68.02
N ILE A 11 -45.34 20.49 67.55
CA ILE A 11 -45.58 20.95 66.18
C ILE A 11 -44.43 20.45 65.31
N GLY A 12 -44.74 19.65 64.27
CA GLY A 12 -43.78 19.16 63.29
C GLY A 12 -43.76 20.04 62.03
N PHE A 13 -42.61 20.65 61.73
CA PHE A 13 -42.41 21.49 60.55
C PHE A 13 -42.46 20.69 59.23
N LEU A 14 -43.05 21.28 58.19
CA LEU A 14 -43.05 20.75 56.83
C LEU A 14 -41.68 21.02 56.18
N ALA A 15 -40.89 19.98 55.89
CA ALA A 15 -39.62 20.12 55.18
C ALA A 15 -39.83 20.01 53.66
N LEU A 16 -39.47 21.05 52.91
CA LEU A 16 -39.63 21.13 51.46
C LEU A 16 -38.43 20.46 50.76
N SER A 17 -38.64 19.29 50.14
CA SER A 17 -37.59 18.56 49.42
C SER A 17 -37.45 19.02 47.96
N VAL A 18 -36.39 19.78 47.67
CA VAL A 18 -36.00 20.13 46.30
C VAL A 18 -35.23 18.96 45.67
N ALA A 19 -35.84 18.30 44.68
CA ALA A 19 -35.18 17.25 43.91
C ALA A 19 -34.32 17.84 42.78
N LEU A 20 -32.99 17.67 42.85
CA LEU A 20 -32.12 17.95 41.71
C LEU A 20 -32.28 16.86 40.63
N LEU A 21 -32.81 17.24 39.47
CA LEU A 21 -32.83 16.42 38.26
C LEU A 21 -31.44 16.45 37.59
N LEU A 22 -30.54 15.55 38.03
CA LEU A 22 -29.33 15.24 37.27
C LEU A 22 -29.70 14.37 36.06
N SER A 23 -29.82 14.98 34.88
CA SER A 23 -29.96 14.26 33.62
C SER A 23 -28.59 13.68 33.21
N PRO A 24 -28.42 12.35 33.14
CA PRO A 24 -27.15 11.79 32.70
C PRO A 24 -27.07 11.86 31.18
N SER A 25 -26.31 12.83 30.66
CA SER A 25 -25.94 12.92 29.24
C SER A 25 -25.07 11.73 28.84
N HIS A 26 -25.70 10.58 28.62
CA HIS A 26 -25.15 9.49 27.85
C HIS A 26 -25.09 9.93 26.39
N ALA A 27 -24.03 10.67 26.05
CA ALA A 27 -23.60 10.78 24.66
C ALA A 27 -23.35 9.35 24.19
N ALA A 28 -24.26 8.82 23.37
CA ALA A 28 -24.19 7.45 22.88
C ALA A 28 -22.88 7.29 22.10
N GLN A 29 -21.90 6.63 22.71
CA GLN A 29 -20.60 6.41 22.10
C GLN A 29 -20.80 5.51 20.89
N SER A 30 -20.75 6.10 19.69
CA SER A 30 -20.99 5.40 18.44
C SER A 30 -20.07 4.19 18.33
N LYS A 31 -20.63 3.04 17.96
CA LYS A 31 -19.89 1.79 17.75
C LYS A 31 -18.65 2.09 16.86
N PRO A 32 -17.44 1.64 17.23
CA PRO A 32 -16.28 1.79 16.37
C PRO A 32 -16.53 1.17 14.99
N MET A 33 -16.19 1.90 13.93
CA MET A 33 -16.25 1.37 12.57
C MET A 33 -15.34 0.15 12.44
N THR A 34 -15.81 -0.87 11.72
CA THR A 34 -14.95 -1.94 11.22
C THR A 34 -13.96 -1.40 10.19
N ILE A 35 -12.87 -2.12 9.93
CA ILE A 35 -11.89 -1.73 8.90
C ILE A 35 -12.55 -1.56 7.53
N ALA A 36 -13.48 -2.44 7.13
CA ALA A 36 -14.19 -2.35 5.86
C ALA A 36 -15.14 -1.14 5.76
N GLU A 37 -15.71 -0.67 6.87
CA GLU A 37 -16.46 0.59 6.91
C GLU A 37 -15.51 1.80 6.83
N LEU A 38 -14.39 1.75 7.57
CA LEU A 38 -13.39 2.81 7.62
C LEU A 38 -12.67 3.03 6.28
N THR A 39 -12.36 1.96 5.52
CA THR A 39 -11.73 2.10 4.19
C THR A 39 -12.63 2.82 3.19
N LEU A 40 -13.95 2.69 3.33
CA LEU A 40 -14.96 3.32 2.47
C LEU A 40 -15.56 4.62 3.03
N TYR A 41 -15.20 5.00 4.26
CA TYR A 41 -15.73 6.19 4.93
C TYR A 41 -15.29 7.50 4.22
N LYS A 42 -16.23 8.43 4.05
CA LYS A 42 -16.06 9.72 3.33
C LYS A 42 -16.41 10.95 4.17
N GLY A 43 -16.57 10.81 5.48
CA GLY A 43 -16.89 11.94 6.37
C GLY A 43 -15.75 12.97 6.43
N THR A 44 -16.10 14.22 6.76
CA THR A 44 -15.13 15.33 6.88
C THR A 44 -14.14 15.15 8.04
N ASP A 45 -14.46 14.29 9.00
CA ASP A 45 -13.62 13.88 10.13
C ASP A 45 -12.74 12.64 9.84
N ARG A 46 -12.82 12.07 8.63
CA ARG A 46 -12.06 10.86 8.22
C ARG A 46 -10.57 10.97 8.52
N GLU A 47 -9.92 12.07 8.15
CA GLU A 47 -8.48 12.24 8.37
C GLU A 47 -8.13 12.24 9.86
N LYS A 48 -8.93 12.93 10.69
CA LYS A 48 -8.77 12.91 12.15
C LYS A 48 -8.88 11.49 12.70
N ILE A 49 -9.90 10.74 12.29
CA ILE A 49 -10.11 9.33 12.72
C ILE A 49 -8.90 8.47 12.34
N LEU A 50 -8.40 8.58 11.09
CA LEU A 50 -7.24 7.82 10.64
C LEU A 50 -5.95 8.20 11.38
N LEU A 51 -5.70 9.48 11.61
CA LEU A 51 -4.51 9.94 12.36
C LEU A 51 -4.58 9.52 13.84
N GLU A 52 -5.76 9.49 14.46
CA GLU A 52 -5.95 8.98 15.82
C GLU A 52 -5.83 7.45 15.92
N GLY A 53 -6.26 6.71 14.88
CA GLY A 53 -6.04 5.26 14.77
C GLY A 53 -4.56 4.92 14.60
N ALA A 54 -3.91 5.53 13.61
CA ALA A 54 -2.50 5.32 13.31
C ALA A 54 -1.56 5.67 14.48
N LYS A 55 -1.92 6.65 15.33
CA LYS A 55 -1.19 6.94 16.59
C LYS A 55 -1.31 5.84 17.66
N LYS A 56 -2.39 5.05 17.64
CA LYS A 56 -2.61 3.93 18.56
C LYS A 56 -1.95 2.64 18.06
N GLU A 57 -1.97 2.43 16.74
CA GLU A 57 -1.40 1.25 16.07
C GLU A 57 0.14 1.37 15.92
N GLY A 58 0.65 2.57 15.64
CA GLY A 58 2.07 2.90 15.69
C GLY A 58 2.94 2.35 14.56
N GLN A 59 2.40 1.53 13.65
CA GLN A 59 3.13 0.93 12.54
C GLN A 59 2.23 0.61 11.35
N VAL A 60 2.85 0.41 10.18
CA VAL A 60 2.24 -0.13 8.97
C VAL A 60 3.20 -1.13 8.32
N VAL A 61 2.70 -2.29 7.90
CA VAL A 61 3.46 -3.32 7.17
C VAL A 61 3.23 -3.14 5.67
N PHE A 62 4.31 -2.87 4.94
CA PHE A 62 4.25 -2.52 3.52
C PHE A 62 5.06 -3.48 2.67
N TYR A 63 4.39 -4.22 1.78
CA TYR A 63 5.05 -5.09 0.80
C TYR A 63 5.16 -4.39 -0.54
N THR A 64 6.38 -4.30 -1.08
CA THR A 64 6.65 -3.61 -2.35
C THR A 64 7.62 -4.40 -3.23
N SER A 65 7.54 -4.28 -4.56
CA SER A 65 8.62 -4.76 -5.44
C SER A 65 9.62 -3.69 -5.87
N ASN A 66 9.41 -2.43 -5.49
CA ASN A 66 10.20 -1.30 -5.94
C ASN A 66 11.19 -0.75 -4.90
N THR A 67 12.42 -0.50 -5.34
CA THR A 67 13.54 -0.05 -4.48
C THR A 67 13.37 1.37 -3.94
N TRP A 68 12.85 2.30 -4.76
CA TRP A 68 12.60 3.69 -4.35
C TRP A 68 11.41 3.81 -3.38
N VAL A 69 10.36 3.02 -3.62
CA VAL A 69 9.20 2.90 -2.73
C VAL A 69 9.63 2.34 -1.37
N ALA A 70 10.42 1.27 -1.37
CA ALA A 70 10.90 0.62 -0.16
C ALA A 70 11.86 1.46 0.69
N GLY A 71 12.63 2.35 0.07
CA GLY A 71 13.57 3.24 0.74
C GLY A 71 13.02 4.66 0.85
N PRO A 72 13.44 5.60 -0.02
CA PRO A 72 13.08 7.02 0.05
C PRO A 72 11.60 7.34 0.32
N VAL A 73 10.64 6.70 -0.36
CA VAL A 73 9.21 7.01 -0.16
C VAL A 73 8.75 6.63 1.24
N SER A 74 9.16 5.45 1.73
CA SER A 74 8.84 5.00 3.09
C SER A 74 9.51 5.88 4.16
N GLN A 75 10.74 6.35 3.91
CA GLN A 75 11.43 7.30 4.78
C GLN A 75 10.75 8.69 4.82
N GLU A 76 10.26 9.21 3.69
CA GLU A 76 9.47 10.46 3.68
C GLU A 76 8.11 10.29 4.36
N PHE A 77 7.49 9.11 4.28
CA PHE A 77 6.28 8.80 5.03
C PHE A 77 6.53 8.84 6.55
N GLU A 78 7.60 8.23 7.05
CA GLU A 78 7.98 8.30 8.48
C GLU A 78 8.29 9.73 8.93
N LYS A 79 8.92 10.56 8.09
CA LYS A 79 9.13 11.99 8.39
C LYS A 79 7.81 12.76 8.51
N LYS A 80 6.84 12.48 7.63
CA LYS A 80 5.52 13.13 7.65
C LYS A 80 4.66 12.64 8.82
N TYR A 81 4.79 11.37 9.21
CA TYR A 81 4.03 10.73 10.28
C TYR A 81 4.97 10.03 11.28
N PRO A 82 5.72 10.78 12.12
CA PRO A 82 6.78 10.23 12.99
C PRO A 82 6.28 9.34 14.14
N PHE A 83 4.98 9.13 14.23
CA PHE A 83 4.33 8.19 15.15
C PHE A 83 3.94 6.86 14.48
N VAL A 84 4.22 6.68 13.17
CA VAL A 84 3.99 5.44 12.43
C VAL A 84 5.31 4.92 11.87
N LYS A 85 5.71 3.72 12.28
CA LYS A 85 6.85 3.01 11.72
C LYS A 85 6.47 2.25 10.44
N THR A 86 7.27 2.33 9.39
CA THR A 86 7.12 1.56 8.17
C THR A 86 7.91 0.23 8.25
N ASN A 87 7.19 -0.87 8.46
CA ASN A 87 7.76 -2.21 8.40
C ASN A 87 7.76 -2.70 6.94
N VAL A 88 8.71 -2.20 6.16
CA VAL A 88 8.83 -2.49 4.73
C VAL A 88 9.45 -3.88 4.50
N TRP A 89 8.83 -4.68 3.63
CA TRP A 89 9.45 -5.87 3.04
C TRP A 89 9.45 -5.77 1.52
N ARG A 90 10.65 -5.73 0.92
CA ARG A 90 10.81 -5.65 -0.53
C ARG A 90 11.18 -7.00 -1.13
N SER A 91 10.50 -7.40 -2.21
CA SER A 91 10.85 -8.61 -2.97
C SER A 91 10.45 -8.51 -4.45
N ASP A 92 10.92 -9.44 -5.29
CA ASP A 92 10.42 -9.55 -6.66
C ASP A 92 8.90 -9.80 -6.69
N SER A 93 8.19 -9.24 -7.68
CA SER A 93 6.73 -9.27 -7.77
C SER A 93 6.14 -10.69 -7.68
N LYS A 94 6.83 -11.71 -8.21
CA LYS A 94 6.41 -13.12 -8.13
C LYS A 94 6.59 -13.71 -6.74
N ALA A 95 7.70 -13.38 -6.06
CA ALA A 95 7.96 -13.80 -4.69
C ALA A 95 6.99 -13.11 -3.71
N LEU A 96 6.65 -11.86 -3.97
CA LEU A 96 5.66 -11.09 -3.23
C LEU A 96 4.27 -11.71 -3.34
N LEU A 97 3.78 -11.97 -4.56
CA LEU A 97 2.48 -12.63 -4.76
C LEU A 97 2.44 -14.01 -4.07
N LYS A 98 3.49 -14.82 -4.21
CA LYS A 98 3.59 -16.13 -3.55
C LYS A 98 3.41 -15.99 -2.03
N ARG A 99 4.15 -15.08 -1.41
CA ARG A 99 4.08 -14.84 0.04
C ARG A 99 2.68 -14.41 0.47
N LEU A 100 2.08 -13.43 -0.21
CA LEU A 100 0.74 -12.94 0.13
C LEU A 100 -0.31 -14.05 -0.01
N THR A 101 -0.19 -14.88 -1.06
CA THR A 101 -1.05 -16.06 -1.26
C THR A 101 -0.93 -17.05 -0.10
N GLU A 102 0.30 -17.35 0.35
CA GLU A 102 0.57 -18.25 1.49
C GLU A 102 0.02 -17.69 2.81
N GLU A 103 0.13 -16.37 3.04
CA GLU A 103 -0.45 -15.70 4.21
C GLU A 103 -1.99 -15.81 4.20
N VAL A 104 -2.63 -15.37 3.11
CA VAL A 104 -4.11 -15.37 2.97
C VAL A 104 -4.68 -16.79 3.06
N THR A 105 -4.02 -17.77 2.44
CA THR A 105 -4.42 -19.19 2.53
C THR A 105 -4.28 -19.73 3.95
N ALA A 106 -3.33 -19.25 4.73
CA ALA A 106 -3.18 -19.54 6.15
C ALA A 106 -4.13 -18.72 7.06
N GLY A 107 -5.11 -18.00 6.48
CA GLY A 107 -6.10 -17.21 7.22
C GLY A 107 -5.51 -15.96 7.88
N ARG A 108 -4.39 -15.43 7.39
CA ARG A 108 -3.72 -14.24 7.93
C ARG A 108 -3.42 -13.24 6.82
N THR A 109 -3.48 -11.96 7.14
CA THR A 109 -3.04 -10.89 6.23
C THR A 109 -2.05 -10.05 7.02
N ILE A 110 -0.75 -10.17 6.72
CA ILE A 110 0.31 -9.51 7.49
C ILE A 110 0.66 -8.15 6.88
N ALA A 111 0.55 -8.01 5.56
CA ALA A 111 0.70 -6.73 4.88
C ALA A 111 -0.58 -5.89 4.98
N ASP A 112 -0.44 -4.63 5.41
CA ASP A 112 -1.50 -3.64 5.39
C ASP A 112 -1.61 -2.96 4.01
N VAL A 113 -0.47 -2.82 3.32
CA VAL A 113 -0.36 -2.21 1.99
C VAL A 113 0.49 -3.10 1.09
N VAL A 114 0.08 -3.21 -0.18
CA VAL A 114 0.83 -3.91 -1.24
C VAL A 114 1.02 -3.01 -2.45
N GLU A 115 2.23 -2.96 -2.98
CA GLU A 115 2.60 -2.23 -4.19
C GLU A 115 3.43 -3.15 -5.11
N THR A 116 2.91 -3.49 -6.29
CA THR A 116 3.67 -4.27 -7.26
C THR A 116 3.16 -4.08 -8.69
N SER A 117 3.74 -4.80 -9.66
CA SER A 117 3.39 -4.64 -11.08
C SER A 117 1.93 -5.03 -11.38
N PRO A 118 1.25 -4.37 -12.35
CA PRO A 118 -0.21 -4.49 -12.54
C PRO A 118 -0.73 -5.91 -12.78
N GLU A 119 0.06 -6.76 -13.44
CA GLU A 119 -0.29 -8.16 -13.71
C GLU A 119 -0.36 -9.00 -12.42
N TYR A 120 0.50 -8.71 -11.43
CA TYR A 120 0.45 -9.36 -10.13
C TYR A 120 -0.70 -8.82 -9.27
N MET A 121 -0.99 -7.51 -9.34
CA MET A 121 -2.18 -6.93 -8.69
C MET A 121 -3.48 -7.50 -9.26
N THR A 122 -3.53 -7.77 -10.56
CA THR A 122 -4.68 -8.40 -11.24
C THR A 122 -4.95 -9.81 -10.70
N LEU A 123 -3.89 -10.59 -10.42
CA LEU A 123 -4.03 -11.91 -9.80
C LEU A 123 -4.54 -11.81 -8.36
N MET A 124 -4.01 -10.88 -7.55
CA MET A 124 -4.48 -10.62 -6.18
C MET A 124 -5.96 -10.22 -6.15
N LEU A 125 -6.41 -9.40 -7.10
CA LEU A 125 -7.81 -8.99 -7.22
C LEU A 125 -8.72 -10.16 -7.59
N ARG A 126 -8.34 -10.97 -8.60
CA ARG A 126 -9.06 -12.18 -9.02
C ARG A 126 -9.27 -13.12 -7.83
N ASP A 127 -8.22 -13.27 -7.02
CA ASP A 127 -8.18 -14.18 -5.87
C ASP A 127 -8.70 -13.51 -4.57
N LYS A 128 -9.30 -12.31 -4.68
CA LYS A 128 -10.00 -11.55 -3.62
C LYS A 128 -9.12 -11.19 -2.42
N MET A 129 -7.83 -10.96 -2.65
CA MET A 129 -6.85 -10.58 -1.62
C MET A 129 -6.84 -9.07 -1.31
N LEU A 130 -7.63 -8.25 -2.01
CA LEU A 130 -7.63 -6.79 -1.92
C LEU A 130 -8.96 -6.26 -1.37
N GLN A 131 -8.89 -5.19 -0.56
CA GLN A 131 -10.04 -4.49 0.00
C GLN A 131 -10.31 -3.20 -0.79
N GLU A 132 -11.60 -2.88 -1.03
CA GLU A 132 -11.97 -1.57 -1.58
C GLU A 132 -11.70 -0.47 -0.55
N HIS A 133 -11.10 0.62 -1.02
CA HIS A 133 -10.90 1.83 -0.22
C HIS A 133 -11.23 3.09 -1.02
N VAL A 134 -11.34 4.22 -0.32
CA VAL A 134 -11.47 5.56 -0.91
C VAL A 134 -10.43 6.50 -0.29
N SER A 135 -9.94 7.46 -1.07
CA SER A 135 -9.02 8.49 -0.61
C SER A 135 -9.25 9.78 -1.38
N PRO A 136 -9.19 10.97 -0.73
CA PRO A 136 -9.23 12.25 -1.45
C PRO A 136 -8.16 12.37 -2.53
N GLU A 137 -6.98 11.79 -2.28
CA GLU A 137 -5.83 11.80 -3.19
C GLU A 137 -6.09 11.10 -4.54
N LEU A 138 -7.07 10.18 -4.59
CA LEU A 138 -7.45 9.49 -5.84
C LEU A 138 -8.19 10.41 -6.83
N SER A 139 -8.52 11.64 -6.44
CA SER A 139 -9.03 12.68 -7.36
C SER A 139 -7.96 13.22 -8.31
N ALA A 140 -6.67 13.08 -7.97
CA ALA A 140 -5.54 13.52 -8.80
C ALA A 140 -5.11 12.50 -9.87
N TYR A 141 -5.76 11.33 -9.91
CA TYR A 141 -5.48 10.26 -10.87
C TYR A 141 -6.62 10.15 -11.88
N ASP A 142 -6.30 9.85 -13.13
CA ASP A 142 -7.30 9.53 -14.14
C ASP A 142 -8.00 8.19 -13.85
N ASP A 143 -9.21 8.03 -14.37
CA ASP A 143 -10.03 6.85 -14.07
C ASP A 143 -9.51 5.56 -14.72
N GLU A 144 -8.73 5.65 -15.80
CA GLU A 144 -8.02 4.52 -16.41
C GLU A 144 -6.86 4.00 -15.55
N ALA A 145 -6.28 4.85 -14.69
CA ALA A 145 -5.27 4.45 -13.73
C ALA A 145 -5.86 3.73 -12.50
N LYS A 146 -7.18 3.52 -12.41
CA LYS A 146 -7.88 2.97 -11.22
C LYS A 146 -8.62 1.68 -11.53
N VAL A 147 -8.38 0.65 -10.73
CA VAL A 147 -9.18 -0.57 -10.71
C VAL A 147 -10.37 -0.35 -9.78
N LYS A 148 -11.48 0.14 -10.34
CA LYS A 148 -12.71 0.46 -9.60
C LYS A 148 -13.37 -0.79 -9.00
N GLY A 149 -13.86 -0.66 -7.78
CA GLY A 149 -14.76 -1.62 -7.12
C GLY A 149 -16.22 -1.20 -7.24
N LYS A 150 -17.07 -1.68 -6.32
CA LYS A 150 -18.49 -1.29 -6.25
C LYS A 150 -18.70 0.12 -5.69
N THR A 151 -17.84 0.54 -4.75
CA THR A 151 -18.00 1.77 -3.95
C THR A 151 -16.73 2.62 -3.93
N GLY A 152 -15.57 1.98 -4.05
CA GLY A 152 -14.26 2.60 -4.05
C GLY A 152 -13.33 2.04 -5.13
N VAL A 153 -12.04 1.93 -4.79
CA VAL A 153 -10.96 1.47 -5.66
C VAL A 153 -10.21 0.33 -4.97
N TYR A 154 -9.89 -0.74 -5.71
CA TYR A 154 -9.08 -1.86 -5.22
C TYR A 154 -7.58 -1.60 -5.35
N ALA A 155 -7.16 -1.01 -6.47
CA ALA A 155 -5.77 -0.69 -6.78
C ALA A 155 -5.71 0.48 -7.77
N TRP A 156 -4.58 1.17 -7.84
CA TRP A 156 -4.33 2.23 -8.82
C TRP A 156 -2.85 2.27 -9.24
N THR A 157 -2.59 2.75 -10.44
CA THR A 157 -1.23 2.98 -10.96
C THR A 157 -0.64 4.20 -10.27
N ASN A 158 0.27 4.00 -9.31
CA ASN A 158 0.90 5.09 -8.57
C ASN A 158 2.13 5.71 -9.26
N ARG A 159 2.64 5.09 -10.34
CA ARG A 159 3.77 5.54 -11.17
C ARG A 159 3.86 4.72 -12.45
N GLU A 160 4.60 5.24 -13.43
CA GLU A 160 5.08 4.47 -14.59
C GLU A 160 6.60 4.25 -14.50
N ILE A 161 7.09 3.14 -15.07
CA ILE A 161 8.52 2.85 -15.21
C ILE A 161 8.78 2.36 -16.63
N TYR A 162 9.62 3.08 -17.35
CA TYR A 162 10.07 2.71 -18.69
C TYR A 162 11.27 1.77 -18.60
N ILE A 163 11.07 0.48 -18.93
CA ILE A 163 12.13 -0.53 -18.92
C ILE A 163 12.81 -0.52 -20.29
N SER A 164 14.06 -0.07 -20.34
CA SER A 164 14.89 -0.04 -21.55
C SER A 164 16.32 -0.46 -21.23
N LEU A 165 17.12 -0.70 -22.28
CA LEU A 165 18.53 -1.05 -22.16
C LEU A 165 19.36 0.21 -21.94
N GLY A 166 20.07 0.26 -20.80
CA GLY A 166 21.09 1.28 -20.53
C GLY A 166 22.46 0.90 -21.11
N PHE A 167 23.40 1.86 -21.11
CA PHE A 167 24.81 1.61 -21.43
C PHE A 167 25.73 2.34 -20.45
N ASN A 168 26.94 1.81 -20.26
CA ASN A 168 27.95 2.44 -19.40
C ASN A 168 28.68 3.55 -20.18
N SER A 169 28.32 4.81 -19.92
CA SER A 169 28.89 5.99 -20.58
C SER A 169 30.39 6.23 -20.31
N LYS A 170 31.00 5.52 -19.34
CA LYS A 170 32.46 5.52 -19.13
C LYS A 170 33.19 4.53 -20.04
N LEU A 171 32.48 3.58 -20.64
CA LEU A 171 33.04 2.54 -21.51
C LEU A 171 32.60 2.69 -22.97
N ILE A 172 31.43 3.31 -23.22
CA ILE A 172 30.82 3.47 -24.54
C ILE A 172 30.59 4.97 -24.77
N PRO A 173 31.30 5.61 -25.72
CA PRO A 173 31.06 7.00 -26.09
C PRO A 173 29.63 7.18 -26.65
N PRO A 174 28.93 8.30 -26.36
CA PRO A 174 27.57 8.53 -26.85
C PRO A 174 27.39 8.47 -28.38
N ALA A 175 28.46 8.72 -29.14
CA ALA A 175 28.45 8.60 -30.60
C ALA A 175 28.38 7.14 -31.10
N GLU A 176 28.88 6.19 -30.32
CA GLU A 176 28.94 4.76 -30.66
C GLU A 176 27.82 3.94 -30.02
N ALA A 177 27.12 4.53 -29.04
CA ALA A 177 26.06 3.92 -28.26
C ALA A 177 24.85 3.50 -29.14
N PRO A 178 24.13 2.42 -28.76
CA PRO A 178 22.87 2.05 -29.38
C PRO A 178 21.87 3.22 -29.33
N LYS A 179 21.24 3.52 -30.47
CA LYS A 179 20.16 4.51 -30.61
C LYS A 179 18.80 3.86 -30.78
N SER A 180 18.77 2.59 -31.17
CA SER A 180 17.57 1.76 -31.25
C SER A 180 17.78 0.38 -30.62
N ILE A 181 16.68 -0.28 -30.27
CA ILE A 181 16.70 -1.68 -29.81
C ILE A 181 17.31 -2.64 -30.86
N LYS A 182 17.25 -2.30 -32.16
CA LYS A 182 17.86 -3.11 -33.23
C LYS A 182 19.38 -3.05 -33.23
N ASP A 183 19.96 -1.96 -32.74
CA ASP A 183 21.41 -1.72 -32.78
C ASP A 183 22.17 -2.66 -31.83
N TYR A 184 21.48 -3.26 -30.84
CA TYR A 184 22.01 -4.30 -29.97
C TYR A 184 22.28 -5.64 -30.69
N LEU A 185 21.85 -5.79 -31.95
CA LEU A 185 22.23 -6.90 -32.82
C LEU A 185 23.58 -6.71 -33.53
N ASP A 186 24.21 -5.54 -33.42
CA ASP A 186 25.57 -5.32 -33.93
C ASP A 186 26.55 -6.27 -33.19
N PRO A 187 27.30 -7.14 -33.91
CA PRO A 187 28.23 -8.09 -33.32
C PRO A 187 29.28 -7.45 -32.38
N LYS A 188 29.53 -6.14 -32.46
CA LYS A 188 30.41 -5.44 -31.51
C LYS A 188 29.91 -5.49 -30.06
N TRP A 189 28.63 -5.79 -29.83
CA TRP A 189 28.01 -5.95 -28.51
C TRP A 189 27.99 -7.39 -27.97
N LYS A 190 28.36 -8.38 -28.79
CA LYS A 190 28.36 -9.79 -28.38
C LYS A 190 29.21 -10.00 -27.13
N GLY A 191 28.64 -10.68 -26.13
CA GLY A 191 29.25 -10.93 -24.82
C GLY A 191 29.37 -9.71 -23.89
N LYS A 192 28.84 -8.54 -24.28
CA LYS A 192 28.94 -7.27 -23.51
C LYS A 192 27.61 -6.81 -22.91
N MET A 193 26.56 -7.61 -23.00
CA MET A 193 25.21 -7.28 -22.57
C MET A 193 24.76 -8.11 -21.37
N SER A 194 23.91 -7.52 -20.55
CA SER A 194 23.26 -8.20 -19.44
C SER A 194 21.79 -7.79 -19.35
N ILE A 195 20.92 -8.74 -19.01
CA ILE A 195 19.52 -8.50 -18.65
C ILE A 195 19.22 -9.05 -17.26
N ALA A 196 18.15 -8.57 -16.63
CA ALA A 196 17.68 -9.10 -15.36
C ALA A 196 17.02 -10.48 -15.55
N GLY A 197 17.27 -11.43 -14.64
CA GLY A 197 16.55 -12.70 -14.54
C GLY A 197 15.28 -12.63 -13.68
N THR A 198 14.94 -11.43 -13.18
CA THR A 198 13.77 -11.13 -12.37
C THR A 198 12.55 -10.77 -13.24
N THR A 199 11.41 -10.47 -12.62
CA THR A 199 10.18 -10.08 -13.33
C THR A 199 10.37 -8.91 -14.30
N THR A 200 11.26 -7.95 -13.99
CA THR A 200 11.64 -6.85 -14.91
C THR A 200 12.16 -7.36 -16.26
N GLY A 201 13.00 -8.40 -16.27
CA GLY A 201 13.51 -8.99 -17.50
C GLY A 201 12.45 -9.80 -18.25
N ILE A 202 11.57 -10.50 -17.52
CA ILE A 202 10.45 -11.24 -18.11
C ILE A 202 9.48 -10.26 -18.80
N GLN A 203 9.15 -9.14 -18.16
CA GLN A 203 8.33 -8.06 -18.72
C GLN A 203 8.97 -7.49 -20.00
N TRP A 204 10.28 -7.20 -19.96
CA TRP A 204 11.00 -6.69 -21.12
C TRP A 204 11.02 -7.69 -22.28
N VAL A 205 11.30 -8.97 -22.02
CA VAL A 205 11.25 -10.03 -23.02
C VAL A 205 9.84 -10.18 -23.61
N GLY A 206 8.79 -10.13 -22.79
CA GLY A 206 7.40 -10.12 -23.27
C GLY A 206 7.12 -8.95 -24.22
N ALA A 207 7.45 -7.72 -23.80
CA ALA A 207 7.32 -6.54 -24.63
C ALA A 207 8.11 -6.64 -25.95
N MET A 208 9.28 -7.27 -25.96
CA MET A 208 10.04 -7.52 -27.19
C MET A 208 9.41 -8.58 -28.10
N ILE A 209 8.73 -9.61 -27.56
CA ILE A 209 7.92 -10.53 -28.38
C ILE A 209 6.81 -9.75 -29.08
N ASP A 210 6.07 -8.93 -28.34
CA ASP A 210 4.89 -8.23 -28.85
C ASP A 210 5.23 -7.11 -29.85
N THR A 211 6.36 -6.43 -29.66
CA THR A 211 6.75 -5.25 -30.48
C THR A 211 7.76 -5.56 -31.57
N MET A 212 8.63 -6.57 -31.40
CA MET A 212 9.75 -6.88 -32.29
C MET A 212 9.68 -8.31 -32.88
N GLY A 213 8.83 -9.17 -32.34
CA GLY A 213 8.66 -10.56 -32.75
C GLY A 213 9.71 -11.52 -32.17
N ARG A 214 9.36 -12.80 -32.15
CA ARG A 214 10.23 -13.89 -31.66
C ARG A 214 11.59 -13.95 -32.37
N GLU A 215 11.60 -13.75 -33.69
CA GLU A 215 12.83 -13.78 -34.52
C GLU A 215 13.87 -12.73 -34.06
N PHE A 216 13.42 -11.56 -33.60
CA PHE A 216 14.32 -10.54 -33.05
C PHE A 216 15.01 -11.03 -31.77
N LEU A 217 14.25 -11.66 -30.86
CA LEU A 217 14.81 -12.19 -29.62
C LEU A 217 15.74 -13.39 -29.85
N GLU A 218 15.49 -14.22 -30.86
CA GLU A 218 16.40 -15.31 -31.24
C GLU A 218 17.74 -14.77 -31.76
N LYS A 219 17.71 -13.73 -32.61
CA LYS A 219 18.93 -13.02 -33.04
C LYS A 219 19.65 -12.33 -31.89
N LEU A 220 18.90 -11.78 -30.93
CA LEU A 220 19.45 -11.13 -29.75
C LEU A 220 20.07 -12.14 -28.77
N ALA A 221 19.47 -13.33 -28.60
CA ALA A 221 20.02 -14.40 -27.78
C ALA A 221 21.37 -14.92 -28.29
N ALA A 222 21.61 -14.88 -29.62
CA ALA A 222 22.89 -15.21 -30.23
C ALA A 222 24.04 -14.21 -29.93
N GLN A 223 23.76 -13.12 -29.20
CA GLN A 223 24.75 -12.14 -28.73
C GLN A 223 25.39 -12.51 -27.38
N ASP A 224 25.23 -13.74 -26.89
CA ASP A 224 25.81 -14.25 -25.64
C ASP A 224 25.47 -13.35 -24.42
N ILE A 225 24.18 -13.03 -24.27
CA ILE A 225 23.68 -12.13 -23.22
C ILE A 225 23.72 -12.81 -21.85
N ASN A 226 24.27 -12.11 -20.86
CA ASN A 226 24.31 -12.56 -19.48
C ASN A 226 22.95 -12.34 -18.78
N VAL A 227 22.42 -13.36 -18.09
CA VAL A 227 21.19 -13.24 -17.31
C VAL A 227 21.56 -13.13 -15.83
N GLN A 228 21.34 -11.95 -15.25
CA GLN A 228 21.72 -11.63 -13.88
C GLN A 228 20.51 -11.63 -12.96
N ASN A 229 20.55 -12.43 -11.89
CA ASN A 229 19.48 -12.49 -10.87
C ASN A 229 19.56 -11.28 -9.90
N ILE A 230 19.52 -10.09 -10.48
CA ILE A 230 19.47 -8.79 -9.79
C ILE A 230 18.06 -8.20 -9.93
N SER A 231 17.48 -7.74 -8.84
CA SER A 231 16.35 -6.79 -8.89
C SER A 231 16.91 -5.40 -9.11
N GLY A 232 16.27 -4.56 -9.93
CA GLY A 232 16.72 -3.18 -10.22
C GLY A 232 16.99 -2.35 -8.95
N ALA A 233 18.26 -2.30 -8.57
CA ALA A 233 18.81 -1.62 -7.38
C ALA A 233 20.34 -1.46 -7.51
N ALA A 234 20.83 -1.39 -8.76
CA ALA A 234 22.23 -1.22 -9.15
C ALA A 234 22.33 -0.04 -10.11
#